data_AF-A0A1B6LF56-F1
#
_entry.id   AF-A0A1B6LF56-F1
#
_cell.length_a   1.000
_cell.length_b   1.000
_cell.length_c   1.000
_cell.angle_alpha   90.00
_cell.angle_beta   90.00
_cell.angle_gamma   90.00
#
_symmetry.space_group_name_H-M   'P 1'
#
loop_
_entity.id
_entity.type
_entity.pdbx_description
1 polymer ?
#
loop_
_entity_poly.entity_id
_entity_poly.type
_entity_poly.pdbx_seq_one_letter_code
_entity_poly.pdbx_strand_id
1 'polypeptide(L)'
;YAGAVVVGISEALLWTSQGNYLFLNSEPHTVNRNLGIFWVIFSSAELYGNMYVYFKLEGKKYIDAETRKAVIYSMTSVAASSLLMFGVLGKAKESFSSDVKSKKERPLQALKTTWAIFNTSKMRMLCISFIFIGMQQA
;
A
#
# COMPACT_ATOMS: atom_id res chain seq x y z
N TYR A 1 -8.28 17.67 8.56
CA TYR A 1 -8.95 16.43 9.00
C TYR A 1 -9.55 15.63 7.85
N ALA A 2 -10.41 16.19 6.99
CA ALA A 2 -10.97 15.46 5.84
C ALA A 2 -9.90 14.82 4.93
N GLY A 3 -8.82 15.53 4.62
CA GLY A 3 -7.71 14.99 3.82
C GLY A 3 -7.04 13.77 4.45
N ALA A 4 -6.85 13.76 5.77
CA ALA A 4 -6.25 12.63 6.48
C ALA A 4 -7.15 11.39 6.44
N VAL A 5 -8.48 11.57 6.53
CA VAL A 5 -9.45 10.46 6.39
C VAL A 5 -9.38 9.86 4.98
N VAL A 6 -9.33 10.71 3.95
CA VAL A 6 -9.23 10.25 2.55
C VAL A 6 -7.93 9.50 2.31
N VAL A 7 -6.81 10.02 2.82
CA VAL A 7 -5.50 9.34 2.72
C VAL A 7 -5.56 7.98 3.40
N GLY A 8 -6.06 7.90 4.64
CA GLY A 8 -6.15 6.63 5.37
C GLY A 8 -7.01 5.58 4.65
N ILE A 9 -8.15 5.98 4.08
CA ILE A 9 -8.99 5.08 3.28
C ILE A 9 -8.25 4.62 2.01
N SER A 10 -7.59 5.55 1.32
CA SER A 10 -6.86 5.26 0.08
C SER A 10 -5.69 4.30 0.34
N GLU A 11 -4.96 4.50 1.44
CA GLU A 11 -3.83 3.68 1.85
C GLU A 11 -4.27 2.26 2.23
N ALA A 12 -5.37 2.12 2.98
CA ALA A 12 -5.92 0.81 3.33
C ALA A 12 -6.34 0.01 2.07
N LEU A 13 -6.97 0.68 1.10
CA LEU A 13 -7.36 0.07 -0.17
C LEU A 13 -6.14 -0.30 -1.02
N LEU A 14 -5.16 0.60 -1.12
CA LEU A 14 -3.95 0.42 -1.91
C LEU A 14 -3.10 -0.71 -1.35
N TRP A 15 -2.88 -0.74 -0.03
CA TRP A 15 -2.15 -1.81 0.67
C TRP A 15 -2.76 -3.19 0.40
N THR A 16 -4.07 -3.31 0.58
CA THR A 16 -4.81 -4.56 0.37
C THR A 16 -4.75 -5.00 -1.09
N SER A 17 -4.91 -4.05 -2.02
CA SER A 17 -4.89 -4.33 -3.46
C SER A 17 -3.50 -4.74 -3.94
N GLN A 18 -2.44 -4.07 -3.48
CA GLN A 18 -1.06 -4.37 -3.86
C GLN A 18 -0.62 -5.75 -3.38
N GLY A 19 -0.90 -6.09 -2.11
CA GLY A 19 -0.58 -7.41 -1.58
C GLY A 19 -1.26 -8.54 -2.35
N ASN A 20 -2.56 -8.38 -2.63
CA ASN A 20 -3.32 -9.35 -3.42
C ASN A 20 -2.81 -9.45 -4.86
N TYR A 21 -2.50 -8.32 -5.51
CA TYR A 21 -1.94 -8.30 -6.87
C TYR A 21 -0.61 -9.05 -6.95
N LEU A 22 0.30 -8.82 -5.99
CA LEU A 22 1.59 -9.49 -5.96
C LEU A 22 1.46 -10.98 -5.69
N PHE A 23 0.52 -11.36 -4.83
CA PHE A 23 0.20 -12.76 -4.56
C PHE A 23 -0.33 -13.48 -5.81
N LEU A 24 -1.31 -12.88 -6.50
CA LEU A 24 -1.91 -13.46 -7.71
C LEU A 24 -0.91 -13.60 -8.88
N ASN A 25 0.07 -12.70 -8.97
CA ASN A 25 1.11 -12.75 -10.00
C ASN A 25 2.35 -13.57 -9.60
N SER A 26 2.36 -14.20 -8.43
CA SER A 26 3.46 -15.03 -7.95
C SER A 26 3.09 -16.52 -7.93
N GLU A 27 4.08 -17.39 -8.01
CA GLU A 27 3.93 -18.83 -7.87
C GLU A 27 4.22 -19.27 -6.42
N PRO A 28 3.74 -20.45 -5.94
CA PRO A 28 3.79 -20.79 -4.51
C PRO A 28 5.22 -20.80 -3.95
N HIS A 29 6.19 -21.16 -4.80
CA HIS A 29 7.60 -21.23 -4.45
C HIS A 29 8.34 -19.89 -4.68
N THR A 30 7.73 -18.90 -5.35
CA THR A 30 8.35 -17.59 -5.64
C THR A 30 7.72 -16.43 -4.88
N VAL A 31 6.53 -16.61 -4.28
CA VAL A 31 5.78 -15.55 -3.57
C VAL A 31 6.60 -14.86 -2.49
N ASN A 32 7.34 -15.61 -1.68
CA ASN A 32 8.18 -15.05 -0.61
C ASN A 32 9.33 -14.20 -1.17
N ARG A 33 9.94 -14.64 -2.28
CA ARG A 33 11.00 -13.90 -2.95
C ARG A 33 10.47 -12.61 -3.57
N ASN A 34 9.34 -12.69 -4.27
CA ASN A 34 8.73 -11.53 -4.94
C ASN A 34 8.23 -10.50 -3.92
N LEU A 35 7.64 -10.95 -2.80
CA LEU A 35 7.32 -10.10 -1.65
C LEU A 35 8.56 -9.45 -1.05
N GLY A 36 9.63 -10.22 -0.83
CA GLY A 36 10.89 -9.68 -0.31
C GLY A 36 11.47 -8.58 -1.21
N ILE A 37 11.50 -8.80 -2.53
CA ILE A 37 11.97 -7.79 -3.50
C ILE A 37 11.08 -6.55 -3.46
N PHE A 38 9.76 -6.71 -3.44
CA PHE A 38 8.83 -5.60 -3.32
C PHE A 38 9.11 -4.77 -2.06
N TRP A 39 9.26 -5.42 -0.91
CA TRP A 39 9.53 -4.75 0.36
C TRP A 39 10.88 -4.03 0.39
N VAL A 40 11.94 -4.64 -0.17
CA VAL A 40 13.24 -3.98 -0.29
C VAL A 40 13.15 -2.72 -1.13
N ILE A 41 12.46 -2.78 -2.29
CA ILE A 41 12.25 -1.61 -3.15
C ILE A 41 11.41 -0.56 -2.42
N PHE A 42 10.33 -0.97 -1.73
CA PHE A 42 9.43 -0.09 -1.00
C PHE A 42 10.18 0.69 0.10
N SER A 43 10.91 -0.02 0.97
CA SER A 43 11.70 0.61 2.04
C SER A 43 12.84 1.48 1.50
N SER A 44 13.44 1.09 0.37
CA SER A 44 14.46 1.92 -0.30
C SER A 44 13.86 3.22 -0.83
N ALA A 45 12.66 3.18 -1.39
CA ALA A 45 11.98 4.36 -1.92
C ALA A 45 11.68 5.39 -0.82
N GLU A 46 11.28 4.95 0.38
CA GLU A 46 11.10 5.83 1.54
C GLU A 46 12.39 6.52 1.95
N LEU A 47 13.52 5.80 1.96
CA LEU A 47 14.84 6.37 2.26
C LEU A 47 15.22 7.48 1.25
N TYR A 48 15.12 7.21 -0.05
CA TYR A 48 15.47 8.19 -1.08
C TYR A 48 14.54 9.39 -1.09
N GLY A 49 13.23 9.18 -0.89
CA GLY A 49 12.24 10.26 -0.80
C GLY A 49 12.53 11.20 0.37
N ASN A 50 12.82 10.64 1.54
CA ASN A 50 13.16 11.42 2.73
C ASN A 50 14.51 12.14 2.58
N MET A 51 15.52 11.50 2.00
CA MET A 51 16.81 12.16 1.70
C MET A 51 16.64 13.33 0.72
N TYR A 52 15.83 13.19 -0.33
CA TYR A 52 15.55 14.27 -1.28
C TYR A 52 14.96 15.50 -0.58
N VAL A 53 13.97 15.29 0.28
CA VAL A 53 13.34 16.37 1.05
C VAL A 53 14.33 16.97 2.05
N TYR A 54 15.11 16.14 2.74
CA TYR A 54 16.14 16.59 3.68
C TYR A 54 17.13 17.56 3.02
N PHE A 55 17.76 17.17 1.90
CA PHE A 55 18.74 18.04 1.23
C PHE A 55 18.12 19.33 0.68
N LYS A 56 16.82 19.34 0.38
CA LYS A 56 16.12 20.56 -0.06
C LYS A 56 15.77 21.51 1.09
N LEU A 57 15.64 20.98 2.31
CA LEU A 57 15.29 21.73 3.51
C LEU A 57 16.51 22.05 4.38
N GLU A 58 17.63 21.35 4.19
CA GLU A 58 18.86 21.55 4.94
C GLU A 58 19.36 23.00 4.85
N GLY A 59 19.73 23.57 6.00
CA GLY A 59 20.24 24.95 6.10
C GLY A 59 19.17 26.05 5.98
N LYS A 60 17.88 25.72 5.79
CA LYS A 60 16.79 26.71 5.73
C LYS A 60 16.05 26.83 7.06
N LYS A 61 16.12 28.01 7.68
CA LYS A 61 15.37 28.32 8.91
C LYS A 61 13.87 28.53 8.66
N TYR A 62 13.50 28.96 7.46
CA TYR A 62 12.11 29.09 7.00
C TYR A 62 11.98 28.46 5.61
N ILE A 63 10.91 27.68 5.41
CA ILE A 63 10.62 27.05 4.12
C ILE A 63 10.09 28.12 3.18
N ASP A 64 10.93 28.52 2.23
CA ASP A 64 10.54 29.51 1.23
C ASP A 64 9.47 28.97 0.27
N ALA A 65 8.62 29.85 -0.24
CA ALA A 65 7.50 29.49 -1.11
C ALA A 65 7.96 28.78 -2.40
N GLU A 66 9.14 29.12 -2.92
CA GLU A 66 9.72 28.45 -4.08
C GLU A 66 10.14 27.02 -3.75
N THR A 67 10.77 26.81 -2.59
CA THR A 67 11.23 25.49 -2.14
C THR A 67 10.05 24.56 -1.85
N ARG A 68 9.00 25.09 -1.22
CA ARG A 68 7.75 24.34 -0.99
C ARG A 68 7.12 23.88 -2.30
N LYS A 69 7.01 24.78 -3.28
CA LYS A 69 6.46 24.45 -4.60
C LYS A 69 7.33 23.40 -5.29
N ALA A 70 8.66 23.55 -5.27
CA ALA A 70 9.57 22.60 -5.89
C ALA A 70 9.39 21.18 -5.34
N VAL A 71 9.31 21.02 -4.01
CA VAL A 71 9.08 19.72 -3.36
C VAL A 71 7.70 19.15 -3.68
N ILE A 72 6.64 19.97 -3.63
CA ILE A 72 5.29 19.52 -3.95
C ILE A 72 5.21 19.06 -5.41
N TYR A 73 5.73 19.84 -6.36
CA TYR A 73 5.69 19.50 -7.77
C TYR A 73 6.52 18.25 -8.10
N SER A 74 7.71 18.10 -7.51
CA SER A 74 8.55 16.92 -7.75
C SER A 74 7.92 15.65 -7.19
N MET A 75 7.32 15.70 -5.99
CA MET A 75 6.64 14.52 -5.41
C MET A 75 5.35 14.21 -6.15
N THR A 76 4.61 15.23 -6.58
CA THR A 76 3.37 15.05 -7.36
C THR A 76 3.65 14.46 -8.75
N SER A 77 4.73 14.87 -9.42
CA SER A 77 5.08 14.33 -10.74
C SER A 77 5.51 12.86 -10.68
N VAL A 78 6.26 12.49 -9.64
CA VAL A 78 6.62 11.09 -9.37
C VAL A 78 5.35 10.28 -9.09
N ALA A 79 4.47 10.76 -8.22
CA ALA A 79 3.21 10.09 -7.90
C ALA A 79 2.30 9.92 -9.13
N ALA A 80 2.17 10.95 -9.97
CA ALA A 80 1.41 10.89 -11.22
C ALA A 80 2.03 9.86 -12.19
N SER A 81 3.36 9.83 -12.30
CA SER A 81 4.06 8.86 -13.15
C SER A 81 3.85 7.42 -12.65
N SER A 82 3.93 7.21 -11.33
CA SER A 82 3.62 5.91 -10.72
C SER A 82 2.18 5.49 -10.98
N LEU A 83 1.21 6.40 -10.88
CA LEU A 83 -0.19 6.10 -11.17
C LEU A 83 -0.39 5.69 -12.63
N LEU A 84 0.28 6.37 -13.58
CA LEU A 84 0.25 6.00 -14.99
C LEU A 84 0.86 4.60 -15.20
N MET A 85 2.00 4.30 -14.57
CA MET A 85 2.61 2.96 -14.64
C MET A 85 1.69 1.88 -14.06
N PHE A 86 1.02 2.15 -12.94
CA PHE A 86 0.01 1.23 -12.38
C PHE A 86 -1.18 1.01 -13.32
N GLY A 87 -1.60 2.05 -14.06
CA GLY A 87 -2.65 1.94 -15.06
C GLY A 87 -2.26 1.08 -16.28
N VAL A 88 -0.97 1.02 -16.60
CA VAL A 88 -0.43 0.18 -17.69
C VAL A 88 -0.21 -1.26 -17.24
N LEU A 89 -0.08 -1.50 -15.93
CA LEU A 89 0.15 -2.82 -15.37
C LEU A 89 -1.08 -3.71 -15.64
N GLY A 90 -0.89 -4.77 -16.44
CA GLY A 90 -1.96 -5.65 -16.89
C GLY A 90 -2.71 -6.36 -15.75
N LYS A 91 -3.86 -6.96 -16.07
CA LYS A 91 -4.64 -7.74 -15.11
C LYS A 91 -3.79 -8.88 -14.53
N ALA A 92 -3.89 -9.07 -13.22
CA ALA A 92 -3.24 -10.18 -12.53
C ALA A 92 -3.65 -11.52 -13.16
N LYS A 93 -2.67 -12.42 -13.34
CA LYS A 93 -2.90 -13.74 -13.91
C LYS A 93 -3.77 -14.57 -12.95
N GLU A 94 -4.91 -15.09 -13.41
CA GLU A 94 -5.80 -15.96 -12.62
C GLU A 94 -5.20 -17.35 -12.29
N SER A 95 -3.91 -17.58 -12.56
CA SER A 95 -3.28 -18.91 -12.51
C SER A 95 -3.27 -19.57 -11.13
N PHE A 96 -3.43 -18.81 -10.05
CA PHE A 96 -3.51 -19.36 -8.68
C PHE A 96 -4.94 -19.59 -8.17
N SER A 97 -5.95 -19.05 -8.85
CA SER A 97 -7.36 -19.22 -8.47
C SER A 97 -8.01 -20.45 -9.11
N SER A 98 -7.23 -21.34 -9.75
CA SER A 98 -7.78 -22.57 -10.33
C SER A 98 -8.22 -23.60 -9.29
N ASP A 99 -7.77 -23.51 -8.03
CA ASP A 99 -8.18 -24.44 -6.96
C ASP A 99 -9.29 -23.86 -6.04
N VAL A 100 -9.36 -22.54 -5.91
CA VAL A 100 -10.51 -21.87 -5.30
C VAL A 100 -11.41 -21.42 -6.42
N LYS A 101 -12.34 -22.30 -6.83
CA LYS A 101 -13.50 -21.95 -7.69
C LYS A 101 -14.05 -20.59 -7.25
N SER A 102 -13.61 -19.55 -7.95
CA SER A 102 -14.13 -18.20 -7.84
C SER A 102 -15.54 -18.27 -8.39
N LYS A 103 -16.49 -18.65 -7.52
CA LYS A 103 -17.83 -18.10 -7.61
C LYS A 103 -17.58 -16.61 -7.76
N LYS A 104 -18.15 -16.03 -8.80
CA LYS A 104 -18.14 -14.59 -9.08
C LYS A 104 -18.82 -13.87 -7.91
N GLU A 105 -18.18 -13.85 -6.75
CA GLU A 105 -18.73 -13.30 -5.52
C GLU A 105 -18.77 -11.80 -5.75
N ARG A 106 -19.98 -11.23 -5.66
CA ARG A 106 -20.14 -9.79 -5.76
C ARG A 106 -19.26 -9.14 -4.67
N PRO A 107 -18.65 -7.97 -4.92
CA PRO A 107 -17.78 -7.30 -3.94
C PRO A 107 -18.45 -7.12 -2.57
N LEU A 108 -19.78 -6.93 -2.55
CA LEU A 108 -20.58 -6.88 -1.32
C LEU A 108 -20.66 -8.21 -0.57
N GLN A 109 -20.67 -9.34 -1.29
CA GLN A 109 -20.67 -10.67 -0.71
C GLN A 109 -19.29 -11.01 -0.13
N ALA A 110 -18.22 -10.67 -0.84
CA ALA A 110 -16.85 -10.77 -0.31
C ALA A 110 -16.68 -9.91 0.95
N LEU A 111 -17.17 -8.66 0.94
CA LEU A 111 -17.20 -7.80 2.14
C LEU A 111 -17.98 -8.41 3.30
N LYS A 112 -19.14 -9.01 3.03
CA LYS A 112 -19.96 -9.66 4.07
C LYS A 112 -19.24 -10.87 4.66
N THR A 113 -18.57 -11.66 3.83
CA THR A 113 -17.74 -12.79 4.26
C THR A 113 -16.54 -12.31 5.07
N THR A 114 -15.83 -11.28 4.62
CA THR A 114 -14.72 -10.65 5.36
C THR A 114 -15.19 -10.12 6.73
N TRP A 115 -16.36 -9.49 6.79
CA TRP A 115 -16.96 -9.02 8.04
C TRP A 115 -17.30 -10.18 9.00
N ALA A 116 -17.83 -11.29 8.46
CA ALA A 116 -18.10 -12.48 9.25
C ALA A 116 -16.81 -13.10 9.81
N ILE A 117 -15.74 -13.16 9.00
CA ILE A 117 -14.41 -13.64 9.43
C ILE A 117 -13.82 -12.71 10.49
N PHE A 118 -13.91 -11.40 10.29
CA PHE A 118 -13.43 -10.39 11.24
C PHE A 118 -14.06 -10.58 12.63
N ASN A 119 -15.33 -10.95 12.70
CA ASN A 119 -16.03 -11.16 13.97
C ASN A 119 -15.71 -12.51 14.65
N THR A 120 -14.82 -13.32 14.08
CA THR A 120 -14.40 -14.61 14.66
C THR A 120 -13.44 -14.38 15.83
N SER A 121 -13.53 -15.20 16.88
CA SER A 121 -12.78 -14.98 18.13
C SER A 121 -11.26 -14.95 17.95
N LYS A 122 -10.71 -15.77 17.04
CA LYS A 122 -9.28 -15.78 16.71
C LYS A 122 -8.84 -14.48 16.01
N MET A 123 -9.68 -13.95 15.13
CA MET A 123 -9.38 -12.73 14.38
C MET A 123 -9.43 -11.50 15.29
N ARG A 124 -10.40 -11.44 16.22
CA ARG A 124 -10.47 -10.37 17.24
C ARG A 124 -9.23 -10.35 18.14
N MET A 125 -8.71 -11.52 18.53
CA MET A 125 -7.48 -11.61 19.31
C MET A 125 -6.27 -11.08 18.52
N LEU A 126 -6.20 -11.40 17.22
CA LEU A 126 -5.17 -10.88 16.32
C LEU A 126 -5.29 -9.36 16.13
N CYS A 127 -6.50 -8.81 16.04
CA CYS A 127 -6.73 -7.36 15.95
C CYS A 127 -6.18 -6.62 17.17
N ILE A 128 -6.29 -7.18 18.37
CA ILE A 128 -5.71 -6.59 19.59
C ILE A 128 -4.18 -6.52 19.46
N SER A 129 -3.54 -7.57 18.93
CA SER A 129 -2.10 -7.56 18.66
C SER A 129 -1.71 -6.53 17.60
N PHE A 130 -2.51 -6.36 16.55
CA PHE A 130 -2.26 -5.33 15.54
C PHE A 130 -2.43 -3.91 16.07
N ILE A 131 -3.40 -3.67 16.96
CA ILE A 131 -3.55 -2.37 17.63
C ILE A 131 -2.30 -2.05 18.45
N PHE A 132 -1.75 -3.05 19.17
CA PHE A 132 -0.51 -2.89 19.92
C PHE A 132 0.68 -2.52 19.01
N ILE A 133 0.84 -3.21 17.89
CA ILE A 133 1.89 -2.91 16.90
C ILE A 133 1.69 -1.51 16.29
N GLY A 134 0.45 -1.13 15.98
CA GLY A 134 0.13 0.20 15.45
C GLY A 134 0.46 1.32 16.43
N MET A 135 0.21 1.13 17.72
CA MET A 135 0.62 2.08 18.76
C MET A 135 2.14 2.20 18.92
N GLN A 136 2.90 1.16 18.59
CA GLN A 136 4.36 1.21 18.63
C GLN A 136 4.96 2.01 17.46
N GLN A 137 4.25 2.10 16.33
CA GLN A 137 4.71 2.81 15.13
C GLN A 137 4.17 4.25 15.02
N ALA A 138 3.23 4.64 15.89
CA ALA A 138 2.71 6.00 16.01
C ALA A 138 3.60 6.84 16.94
#